data_AF-A0A955XMR9-F1
#
_entry.id   AF-A0A955XMR9-F1
#
_cell.length_a   1.000
_cell.length_b   1.000
_cell.length_c   1.000
_cell.angle_alpha   90.00
_cell.angle_beta   90.00
_cell.angle_gamma   90.00
#
_symmetry.space_group_name_H-M   'P 1'
#
loop_
_entity.id
_entity.type
_entity.pdbx_description
1 polymer ?
#
loop_
_entity_poly.entity_id
_entity_poly.type
_entity_poly.pdbx_seq_one_letter_code
_entity_poly.pdbx_strand_id
1 'polypeptide(L)'
;MAEEQTPPEDPRGWREIATLVAVALAVVVAAELAVRRVVPDEPPIPEVADGVADLEAGNPELLILGSSHARSFYAVVDRLEPGRAVVVPAEGGTFQVFDWILQHRLSPLIEARTPAGAKVRDRLERLVLVTTYWDMCPAEYAHFEGNLPARSWTFDHYAADVLRDGMDPLNRNFVQARFKQIFGFSLLARERGELPTALREALQPPDRDARFEHRIAVRRDEIEGVEYDVCWDPAGRAAFDAIVDYTQAQGLELTVVLFPLLPATITPKAQATTLARYAEWVKQRAATEGFQVVDMTLGGPLERDDFELDCDHVTPAGNERFAEWALGGPLRILHAEGAR
;
A
#
# COMPACT_ATOMS: atom_id res chain seq x y z
N MET A 1 67.52 4.73 -20.05
CA MET A 1 66.29 3.93 -20.17
C MET A 1 66.29 2.96 -19.01
N ALA A 2 65.60 3.31 -17.92
CA ALA A 2 65.38 2.39 -16.82
C ALA A 2 64.07 1.66 -17.11
N GLU A 3 64.15 0.34 -17.16
CA GLU A 3 63.04 -0.58 -17.41
C GLU A 3 62.16 -0.59 -16.16
N GLU A 4 60.94 -0.08 -16.28
CA GLU A 4 59.95 -0.05 -15.20
C GLU A 4 59.44 -1.48 -14.97
N GLN A 5 60.05 -2.17 -13.99
CA GLN A 5 59.59 -3.48 -13.57
C GLN A 5 58.30 -3.34 -12.76
N THR A 6 57.17 -3.68 -13.39
CA THR A 6 55.90 -3.85 -12.71
C THR A 6 56.04 -5.02 -11.72
N PRO A 7 55.73 -4.84 -10.42
CA PRO A 7 55.82 -5.94 -9.47
C PRO A 7 54.85 -7.06 -9.89
N PRO A 8 55.24 -8.35 -9.75
CA PRO A 8 54.36 -9.45 -10.08
C PRO A 8 53.13 -9.41 -9.16
N GLU A 9 51.93 -9.43 -9.73
CA GLU A 9 50.69 -9.61 -8.98
C GLU A 9 50.81 -10.90 -8.16
N ASP A 10 50.80 -10.80 -6.83
CA ASP A 10 50.86 -11.98 -5.97
C ASP A 10 49.49 -12.69 -5.98
N PRO A 11 49.36 -13.88 -6.60
CA PRO A 11 48.09 -14.60 -6.65
C PRO A 11 47.61 -15.07 -5.27
N ARG A 12 48.45 -14.96 -4.22
CA ARG A 12 48.06 -15.25 -2.83
C ARG A 12 47.08 -14.22 -2.28
N GLY A 13 47.21 -12.95 -2.65
CA GLY A 13 46.28 -11.90 -2.22
C GLY A 13 44.85 -12.16 -2.71
N TRP A 14 44.69 -12.60 -3.95
CA TRP A 14 43.38 -12.97 -4.52
C TRP A 14 42.77 -14.20 -3.84
N ARG A 15 43.58 -15.17 -3.41
CA ARG A 15 43.11 -16.36 -2.67
C ARG A 15 42.65 -16.01 -1.26
N GLU A 16 43.37 -15.13 -0.57
CA GLU A 16 42.98 -14.65 0.76
C GLU A 16 41.70 -13.82 0.69
N ILE A 17 41.58 -12.93 -0.29
CA ILE A 17 40.35 -12.17 -0.55
C ILE A 17 39.19 -13.12 -0.87
N ALA A 18 39.38 -14.09 -1.76
CA ALA A 18 38.34 -15.06 -2.10
C ALA A 18 37.90 -15.89 -0.88
N THR A 19 38.85 -16.26 -0.02
CA THR A 19 38.58 -16.99 1.22
C THR A 19 37.79 -16.12 2.20
N LEU A 20 38.20 -14.86 2.39
CA LEU A 20 37.49 -13.92 3.25
C LEU A 20 36.04 -13.70 2.77
N VAL A 21 35.85 -13.51 1.46
CA VAL A 21 34.53 -13.37 0.84
C VAL A 21 33.69 -14.63 1.05
N ALA A 22 34.27 -15.82 0.82
CA ALA A 22 33.56 -17.08 1.03
C ALA A 22 33.14 -17.29 2.49
N VAL A 23 34.02 -16.97 3.46
CA VAL A 23 33.70 -17.06 4.89
C VAL A 23 32.62 -16.05 5.27
N ALA A 24 32.71 -14.81 4.79
CA ALA A 24 31.69 -13.79 5.06
C ALA A 24 30.32 -14.21 4.51
N LEU A 25 30.27 -14.73 3.28
CA LEU A 25 29.04 -15.26 2.69
C LEU A 25 28.50 -16.45 3.51
N ALA A 26 29.37 -17.37 3.94
CA ALA A 26 28.96 -18.51 4.76
C ALA A 26 28.35 -18.06 6.11
N VAL A 27 28.92 -17.03 6.75
CA VAL A 27 28.38 -16.46 7.99
C VAL A 27 27.00 -15.82 7.75
N VAL A 28 26.85 -15.04 6.67
CA VAL A 28 25.55 -14.40 6.34
C VAL A 28 24.49 -15.47 6.05
N VAL A 29 24.82 -16.49 5.25
CA VAL A 29 23.90 -17.61 4.96
C VAL A 29 23.56 -18.39 6.23
N ALA A 30 24.53 -18.66 7.09
CA ALA A 30 24.28 -19.35 8.36
C ALA A 30 23.37 -18.54 9.30
N ALA A 31 23.59 -17.21 9.38
CA ALA A 31 22.75 -16.31 10.15
C ALA A 31 21.32 -16.25 9.59
N GLU A 32 21.17 -16.10 8.28
CA GLU A 32 19.89 -16.12 7.58
C GLU A 32 19.11 -17.40 7.87
N LEU A 33 19.76 -18.57 7.74
CA LEU A 33 19.15 -19.86 8.07
C LEU A 33 18.78 -19.99 9.54
N ALA A 34 19.61 -19.44 10.45
CA ALA A 34 19.31 -19.47 11.88
C ALA A 34 18.09 -18.60 12.22
N VAL A 35 18.00 -17.39 11.66
CA VAL A 35 16.88 -16.48 11.88
C VAL A 35 15.59 -17.07 11.31
N ARG A 36 15.61 -17.62 10.08
CA ARG A 36 14.45 -18.26 9.45
C ARG A 36 13.87 -19.45 10.23
N ARG A 37 14.63 -20.05 11.15
CA ARG A 37 14.10 -21.11 12.03
C ARG A 37 13.22 -20.58 13.16
N VAL A 38 13.29 -19.27 13.42
CA VAL A 38 12.64 -18.64 14.58
C VAL A 38 11.61 -17.63 14.11
N VAL A 39 11.98 -16.78 13.15
CA VAL A 39 11.11 -15.75 12.58
C VAL A 39 10.36 -16.33 11.37
N PRO A 40 9.03 -16.26 11.35
CA PRO A 40 8.23 -16.70 10.20
C PRO A 40 8.63 -15.99 8.92
N ASP A 41 8.70 -16.73 7.81
CA ASP A 41 8.90 -16.14 6.49
C ASP A 41 7.52 -15.70 5.95
N GLU A 42 7.12 -14.49 6.30
CA GLU A 42 5.87 -13.92 5.80
C GLU A 42 5.99 -13.61 4.30
N PRO A 43 4.93 -13.78 3.50
CA PRO A 43 4.98 -13.36 2.10
C PRO A 43 5.22 -11.83 2.00
N PRO A 44 5.84 -11.36 0.91
CA PRO A 44 5.93 -9.92 0.68
C PRO A 44 4.51 -9.32 0.59
N ILE A 45 4.33 -8.17 1.22
CA ILE A 45 3.08 -7.43 1.17
C ILE A 45 3.01 -6.71 -0.18
N PRO A 46 1.94 -6.88 -0.98
CA PRO A 46 1.79 -6.17 -2.23
C PRO A 46 1.72 -4.65 -2.03
N GLU A 47 2.36 -3.92 -2.94
CA GLU A 47 2.47 -2.46 -2.92
C GLU A 47 2.15 -1.86 -4.30
N VAL A 48 2.18 -0.53 -4.38
CA VAL A 48 1.90 0.25 -5.59
C VAL A 48 2.67 -0.27 -6.82
N ALA A 49 3.94 -0.65 -6.64
CA ALA A 49 4.76 -1.13 -7.75
C ALA A 49 4.25 -2.44 -8.37
N ASP A 50 3.68 -3.33 -7.56
CA ASP A 50 3.13 -4.60 -8.01
C ASP A 50 1.85 -4.36 -8.81
N GLY A 51 0.92 -3.56 -8.27
CA GLY A 51 -0.30 -3.19 -9.00
C GLY A 51 -0.04 -2.41 -10.29
N VAL A 52 0.97 -1.53 -10.32
CA VAL A 52 1.38 -0.85 -11.56
C VAL A 52 1.92 -1.84 -12.59
N ALA A 53 2.73 -2.82 -12.16
CA ALA A 53 3.24 -3.86 -13.04
C ALA A 53 2.13 -4.75 -13.60
N ASP A 54 1.13 -5.09 -12.78
CA ASP A 54 -0.03 -5.86 -13.22
C ASP A 54 -0.88 -5.10 -14.26
N LEU A 55 -1.08 -3.79 -14.08
CA LEU A 55 -1.74 -2.93 -15.07
C LEU A 55 -0.91 -2.78 -16.36
N GLU A 56 0.43 -2.75 -16.25
CA GLU A 56 1.33 -2.69 -17.39
C GLU A 56 1.34 -4.01 -18.19
N ALA A 57 1.23 -5.16 -17.51
CA ALA A 57 1.17 -6.46 -18.15
C ALA A 57 -0.23 -6.80 -18.71
N GLY A 58 -1.29 -6.25 -18.12
CA GLY A 58 -2.68 -6.62 -18.38
C GLY A 58 -3.50 -5.63 -19.21
N ASN A 59 -4.78 -5.96 -19.38
CA ASN A 59 -5.84 -5.09 -19.90
C ASN A 59 -7.11 -5.34 -19.07
N PRO A 60 -7.12 -4.91 -17.78
CA PRO A 60 -8.21 -5.19 -16.86
C PRO A 60 -9.45 -4.34 -17.16
N GLU A 61 -10.60 -4.77 -16.66
CA GLU A 61 -11.85 -3.99 -16.67
C GLU A 61 -11.96 -3.08 -15.45
N LEU A 62 -11.29 -3.45 -14.36
CA LEU A 62 -11.37 -2.81 -13.06
C LEU A 62 -9.98 -2.44 -12.54
N LEU A 63 -9.84 -1.18 -12.10
CA LEU A 63 -8.71 -0.70 -11.32
C LEU A 63 -9.17 -0.41 -9.89
N ILE A 64 -8.54 -1.01 -8.90
CA ILE A 64 -8.80 -0.77 -7.49
C ILE A 64 -7.61 0.00 -6.92
N LEU A 65 -7.83 1.24 -6.49
CA LEU A 65 -6.81 2.11 -5.89
C LEU A 65 -7.21 2.44 -4.46
N GLY A 66 -6.27 2.47 -3.53
CA GLY A 66 -6.56 2.90 -2.16
C GLY A 66 -5.37 2.80 -1.24
N SER A 67 -5.60 3.04 0.05
CA SER A 67 -4.58 2.83 1.07
C SER A 67 -4.28 1.33 1.24
N SER A 68 -3.55 0.97 2.29
CA SER A 68 -3.28 -0.43 2.63
C SER A 68 -4.53 -1.30 2.74
N HIS A 69 -5.70 -0.70 3.05
CA HIS A 69 -7.01 -1.35 3.06
C HIS A 69 -7.43 -1.93 1.70
N ALA A 70 -6.90 -1.41 0.58
CA ALA A 70 -7.14 -1.97 -0.74
C ALA A 70 -6.62 -3.41 -0.86
N ARG A 71 -5.67 -3.84 -0.01
CA ARG A 71 -5.18 -5.22 0.02
C ARG A 71 -6.27 -6.24 0.36
N SER A 72 -7.30 -5.83 1.10
CA SER A 72 -8.47 -6.68 1.37
C SER A 72 -9.21 -7.07 0.09
N PHE A 73 -9.03 -6.32 -1.00
CA PHE A 73 -9.63 -6.63 -2.30
C PHE A 73 -8.88 -7.71 -3.08
N TYR A 74 -7.69 -8.17 -2.67
CA TYR A 74 -7.09 -9.35 -3.31
C TYR A 74 -8.00 -10.57 -3.18
N ALA A 75 -8.60 -10.80 -2.01
CA ALA A 75 -9.58 -11.88 -1.82
C ALA A 75 -10.87 -11.69 -2.66
N VAL A 76 -11.22 -10.43 -3.00
CA VAL A 76 -12.32 -10.13 -3.94
C VAL A 76 -11.90 -10.50 -5.36
N VAL A 77 -10.72 -10.06 -5.79
CA VAL A 77 -10.19 -10.29 -7.14
C VAL A 77 -9.93 -11.77 -7.41
N ASP A 78 -9.50 -12.54 -6.42
CA ASP A 78 -9.29 -13.99 -6.52
C ASP A 78 -10.58 -14.77 -6.83
N ARG A 79 -11.75 -14.14 -6.62
CA ARG A 79 -13.07 -14.69 -6.94
C ARG A 79 -13.66 -14.14 -8.25
N LEU A 80 -12.93 -13.27 -8.94
CA LEU A 80 -13.27 -12.77 -10.27
C LEU A 80 -12.55 -13.57 -11.35
N GLU A 81 -12.95 -13.39 -12.62
CA GLU A 81 -12.21 -13.95 -13.76
C GLU A 81 -10.75 -13.45 -13.76
N PRO A 82 -9.76 -14.32 -14.00
CA PRO A 82 -8.35 -13.94 -14.00
C PRO A 82 -8.04 -12.75 -14.93
N GLY A 83 -7.30 -11.76 -14.41
CA GLY A 83 -6.92 -10.57 -15.16
C GLY A 83 -8.04 -9.53 -15.35
N ARG A 84 -9.23 -9.74 -14.78
CA ARG A 84 -10.34 -8.77 -14.83
C ARG A 84 -10.06 -7.51 -14.02
N ALA A 85 -9.34 -7.64 -12.91
CA ALA A 85 -9.10 -6.56 -11.98
C ALA A 85 -7.64 -6.46 -11.57
N VAL A 86 -7.19 -5.25 -11.27
CA VAL A 86 -5.86 -4.96 -10.70
C VAL A 86 -6.03 -4.14 -9.43
N VAL A 87 -5.27 -4.50 -8.38
CA VAL A 87 -5.26 -3.79 -7.10
C VAL A 87 -3.94 -3.03 -6.97
N VAL A 88 -4.04 -1.73 -6.63
CA VAL A 88 -2.92 -0.82 -6.40
C VAL A 88 -3.03 -0.31 -4.96
N PRO A 89 -2.52 -1.06 -3.97
CA PRO A 89 -2.52 -0.63 -2.58
C PRO A 89 -1.36 0.31 -2.31
N ALA A 90 -1.61 1.37 -1.53
CA ALA A 90 -0.58 2.26 -1.02
C ALA A 90 -0.54 2.20 0.50
N GLU A 91 0.51 1.60 1.08
CA GLU A 91 0.74 1.62 2.52
C GLU A 91 0.54 3.04 3.09
N GLY A 92 -0.15 3.21 4.21
CA GLY A 92 -0.38 4.51 4.87
C GLY A 92 -0.93 5.65 4.00
N GLY A 93 -1.48 5.35 2.81
CA GLY A 93 -1.78 6.35 1.78
C GLY A 93 -2.76 7.43 2.22
N THR A 94 -2.62 8.62 1.63
CA THR A 94 -3.61 9.70 1.71
C THR A 94 -4.13 10.02 0.32
N PHE A 95 -5.21 10.80 0.19
CA PHE A 95 -5.71 11.22 -1.12
C PHE A 95 -4.64 11.94 -1.95
N GLN A 96 -3.74 12.69 -1.32
CA GLN A 96 -2.61 13.33 -2.02
C GLN A 96 -1.65 12.28 -2.61
N VAL A 97 -1.44 11.17 -1.90
CA VAL A 97 -0.63 10.04 -2.39
C VAL A 97 -1.35 9.32 -3.53
N PHE A 98 -2.66 9.07 -3.39
CA PHE A 98 -3.45 8.41 -4.44
C PHE A 98 -3.48 9.24 -5.72
N ASP A 99 -3.71 10.55 -5.62
CA ASP A 99 -3.66 11.45 -6.77
C ASP A 99 -2.27 11.44 -7.40
N TRP A 100 -1.20 11.53 -6.61
CA TRP A 100 0.16 11.44 -7.16
C TRP A 100 0.38 10.12 -7.93
N ILE A 101 0.01 8.98 -7.35
CA ILE A 101 0.10 7.66 -8.00
C ILE A 101 -0.73 7.63 -9.28
N LEU A 102 -1.95 8.13 -9.23
CA LEU A 102 -2.84 8.21 -10.37
C LEU A 102 -2.21 9.02 -11.49
N GLN A 103 -1.76 10.25 -11.21
CA GLN A 103 -1.21 11.15 -12.22
C GLN A 103 0.15 10.71 -12.77
N HIS A 104 1.00 10.04 -11.97
CA HIS A 104 2.41 9.80 -12.34
C HIS A 104 2.71 8.35 -12.68
N ARG A 105 1.88 7.41 -12.21
CA ARG A 105 2.12 5.97 -12.41
C ARG A 105 1.01 5.31 -13.22
N LEU A 106 -0.25 5.66 -12.97
CA LEU A 106 -1.39 4.97 -13.57
C LEU A 106 -1.90 5.66 -14.84
N SER A 107 -2.02 6.99 -14.84
CA SER A 107 -2.50 7.75 -16.00
C SER A 107 -1.71 7.49 -17.27
N PRO A 108 -0.36 7.36 -17.26
CA PRO A 108 0.38 7.07 -18.49
C PRO A 108 0.02 5.69 -19.06
N LEU A 109 -0.38 4.74 -18.21
CA LEU A 109 -0.78 3.38 -18.61
C LEU A 109 -2.25 3.33 -19.07
N ILE A 110 -3.13 4.07 -18.39
CA ILE A 110 -4.56 4.19 -18.73
C ILE A 110 -4.73 4.88 -20.09
N GLU A 111 -3.96 5.93 -20.33
CA GLU A 111 -4.04 6.75 -21.55
C GLU A 111 -3.19 6.23 -22.70
N ALA A 112 -2.38 5.19 -22.45
CA ALA A 112 -1.50 4.60 -23.44
C ALA A 112 -2.26 4.24 -24.73
N ARG A 113 -1.65 4.56 -25.87
CA ARG A 113 -2.19 4.24 -27.20
C ARG A 113 -1.20 3.41 -28.00
N THR A 114 -1.74 2.48 -28.77
CA THR A 114 -0.98 1.74 -29.79
C THR A 114 -0.52 2.71 -30.90
N PRO A 115 0.44 2.34 -31.77
CA PRO A 115 0.81 3.15 -32.93
C PRO A 115 -0.35 3.49 -33.87
N ALA A 116 -1.41 2.66 -33.88
CA ALA A 116 -2.64 2.89 -34.63
C ALA A 116 -3.61 3.87 -33.95
N GLY A 117 -3.29 4.37 -32.76
CA GLY A 117 -4.10 5.34 -32.00
C GLY A 117 -5.17 4.71 -31.09
N ALA A 118 -5.37 3.39 -31.14
CA ALA A 118 -6.29 2.70 -30.24
C ALA A 118 -5.78 2.70 -28.79
N LYS A 119 -6.67 2.84 -27.80
CA LYS A 119 -6.32 2.69 -26.38
C LYS A 119 -5.73 1.30 -26.15
N VAL A 120 -4.62 1.21 -25.43
CA VAL A 120 -4.03 -0.09 -25.05
C VAL A 120 -4.89 -0.77 -23.99
N ARG A 121 -5.50 0.03 -23.09
CA ARG A 121 -6.35 -0.43 -21.99
C ARG A 121 -7.81 -0.13 -22.33
N ASP A 122 -8.26 -0.70 -23.44
CA ASP A 122 -9.59 -0.45 -23.99
C ASP A 122 -10.72 -1.14 -23.22
N ARG A 123 -10.41 -2.12 -22.39
CA ARG A 123 -11.37 -2.80 -21.49
C ARG A 123 -11.58 -2.08 -20.18
N LEU A 124 -10.69 -1.17 -19.78
CA LEU A 124 -10.78 -0.50 -18.49
C LEU A 124 -12.00 0.42 -18.48
N GLU A 125 -12.99 0.06 -17.68
CA GLU A 125 -14.27 0.76 -17.61
C GLU A 125 -14.55 1.33 -16.21
N ARG A 126 -13.85 0.84 -15.17
CA ARG A 126 -14.18 1.15 -13.78
C ARG A 126 -12.97 1.43 -12.91
N LEU A 127 -13.15 2.36 -11.98
CA LEU A 127 -12.23 2.61 -10.87
C LEU A 127 -12.97 2.43 -9.54
N VAL A 128 -12.41 1.62 -8.65
CA VAL A 128 -12.83 1.53 -7.25
C VAL A 128 -11.79 2.24 -6.39
N LEU A 129 -12.22 3.27 -5.67
CA LEU A 129 -11.39 3.98 -4.71
C LEU A 129 -11.70 3.45 -3.30
N VAL A 130 -10.77 2.73 -2.70
CA VAL A 130 -10.89 2.17 -1.34
C VAL A 130 -10.26 3.14 -0.36
N THR A 131 -11.03 3.63 0.60
CA THR A 131 -10.60 4.73 1.45
C THR A 131 -11.20 4.71 2.85
N THR A 132 -10.52 5.34 3.80
CA THR A 132 -11.01 5.64 5.16
C THR A 132 -10.89 7.14 5.44
N TYR A 133 -11.43 7.61 6.57
CA TYR A 133 -11.29 9.02 6.99
C TYR A 133 -9.81 9.43 7.15
N TRP A 134 -8.91 8.47 7.44
CA TRP A 134 -7.47 8.72 7.57
C TRP A 134 -6.85 9.21 6.27
N ASP A 135 -7.40 8.84 5.11
CA ASP A 135 -6.82 9.26 3.84
C ASP A 135 -7.04 10.78 3.57
N MET A 136 -7.86 11.46 4.38
CA MET A 136 -7.98 12.93 4.42
C MET A 136 -6.96 13.61 5.33
N CYS A 137 -6.09 12.88 6.02
CA CYS A 137 -5.00 13.48 6.77
C CYS A 137 -3.97 14.15 5.86
N PRO A 138 -3.26 15.19 6.32
CA PRO A 138 -2.12 15.74 5.61
C PRO A 138 -1.08 14.66 5.34
N ALA A 139 -0.40 14.70 4.19
CA ALA A 139 0.66 13.74 3.86
C ALA A 139 1.78 13.66 4.92
N GLU A 140 2.05 14.75 5.63
CA GLU A 140 3.01 14.81 6.75
C GLU A 140 2.55 14.07 8.01
N TYR A 141 1.24 13.87 8.17
CA TYR A 141 0.63 13.16 9.29
C TYR A 141 0.67 11.64 9.11
N ALA A 142 0.85 11.13 7.88
CA ALA A 142 1.10 9.72 7.59
C ALA A 142 2.47 9.20 8.10
N HIS A 143 3.09 9.92 9.02
CA HIS A 143 4.44 9.79 9.54
C HIS A 143 5.53 9.80 8.44
N PHE A 144 6.45 10.78 8.53
CA PHE A 144 7.65 10.92 7.69
C PHE A 144 8.52 9.64 7.56
N GLU A 145 8.30 8.62 8.39
CA GLU A 145 8.99 7.33 8.31
C GLU A 145 8.42 6.42 7.20
N GLY A 146 7.16 6.62 6.77
CA GLY A 146 6.50 5.83 5.72
C GLY A 146 6.75 6.31 4.29
N ASN A 147 6.77 7.63 4.06
CA ASN A 147 7.11 8.34 2.81
C ASN A 147 6.67 7.60 1.52
N LEU A 148 5.35 7.62 1.33
CA LEU A 148 4.57 6.71 0.48
C LEU A 148 4.62 7.04 -1.02
N PRO A 149 4.72 8.31 -1.45
CA PRO A 149 5.10 8.61 -2.83
C PRO A 149 6.46 8.02 -3.17
N ALA A 150 7.44 8.08 -2.25
CA ALA A 150 8.77 7.55 -2.53
C ALA A 150 8.78 6.02 -2.75
N ARG A 151 7.89 5.26 -2.11
CA ARG A 151 7.72 3.83 -2.41
C ARG A 151 7.13 3.57 -3.81
N SER A 152 6.41 4.55 -4.35
CA SER A 152 5.88 4.54 -5.72
C SER A 152 6.74 5.35 -6.72
N TRP A 153 7.96 5.75 -6.36
CA TRP A 153 8.87 6.42 -7.30
C TRP A 153 9.50 5.44 -8.29
N THR A 154 9.82 5.93 -9.47
CA THR A 154 10.81 5.31 -10.38
C THR A 154 12.18 5.90 -10.06
N PHE A 155 13.23 5.40 -10.70
CA PHE A 155 14.54 6.03 -10.57
C PHE A 155 14.54 7.48 -11.07
N ASP A 156 13.76 7.79 -12.12
CA ASP A 156 13.66 9.14 -12.66
C ASP A 156 13.01 10.11 -11.66
N HIS A 157 11.95 9.67 -10.96
CA HIS A 157 11.34 10.46 -9.89
C HIS A 157 12.35 10.74 -8.76
N TYR A 158 13.07 9.70 -8.32
CA TYR A 158 14.12 9.83 -7.32
C TYR A 158 15.22 10.82 -7.76
N ALA A 159 15.72 10.67 -8.99
CA ALA A 159 16.80 11.52 -9.50
C ALA A 159 16.35 12.97 -9.65
N ALA A 160 15.14 13.21 -10.17
CA ALA A 160 14.58 14.54 -10.29
C ALA A 160 14.40 15.23 -8.93
N ASP A 161 13.94 14.49 -7.92
CA ASP A 161 13.75 14.99 -6.56
C ASP A 161 15.09 15.34 -5.89
N VAL A 162 16.09 14.45 -5.97
CA VAL A 162 17.45 14.71 -5.47
C VAL A 162 18.10 15.92 -6.15
N LEU A 163 17.86 16.11 -7.45
CA LEU A 163 18.38 17.26 -8.19
C LEU A 163 17.69 18.58 -7.78
N ARG A 164 16.42 18.52 -7.40
CA ARG A 164 15.63 19.68 -6.99
C ARG A 164 15.93 20.10 -5.56
N ASP A 165 15.89 19.17 -4.62
CA ASP A 165 15.86 19.45 -3.18
C ASP A 165 17.05 18.87 -2.40
N GLY A 166 17.93 18.11 -3.07
CA GLY A 166 19.00 17.37 -2.42
C GLY A 166 18.53 16.05 -1.81
N MET A 167 19.40 15.40 -1.02
CA MET A 167 19.08 14.12 -0.37
C MET A 167 18.32 14.35 0.95
N ASP A 168 17.14 13.76 1.07
CA ASP A 168 16.26 13.87 2.22
C ASP A 168 15.77 12.48 2.75
N PRO A 169 14.87 12.42 3.74
CA PRO A 169 14.27 11.16 4.18
C PRO A 169 13.42 10.42 3.11
N LEU A 170 12.77 11.11 2.16
CA LEU A 170 12.04 10.47 1.05
C LEU A 170 13.00 9.66 0.18
N ASN A 171 14.14 10.26 -0.17
CA ASN A 171 15.17 9.60 -0.99
C ASN A 171 15.76 8.36 -0.28
N ARG A 172 15.95 8.43 1.05
CA ARG A 172 16.40 7.27 1.85
C ARG A 172 15.38 6.13 1.84
N ASN A 173 14.10 6.47 1.98
CA ASN A 173 13.01 5.50 1.96
C ASN A 173 12.86 4.83 0.59
N PHE A 174 13.02 5.57 -0.52
CA PHE A 174 13.11 4.97 -1.85
C PHE A 174 14.24 3.93 -1.94
N VAL A 175 15.46 4.30 -1.53
CA VAL A 175 16.62 3.40 -1.60
C VAL A 175 16.42 2.17 -0.72
N GLN A 176 15.87 2.34 0.48
CA GLN A 176 15.57 1.23 1.39
C GLN A 176 14.50 0.29 0.81
N ALA A 177 13.43 0.83 0.23
CA ALA A 177 12.39 0.04 -0.44
C ALA A 177 12.97 -0.76 -1.62
N ARG A 178 13.80 -0.13 -2.47
CA ARG A 178 14.48 -0.83 -3.58
C ARG A 178 15.46 -1.89 -3.10
N PHE A 179 16.19 -1.63 -2.02
CA PHE A 179 17.06 -2.61 -1.40
C PHE A 179 16.26 -3.83 -0.91
N LYS A 180 15.16 -3.60 -0.17
CA LYS A 180 14.28 -4.69 0.29
C LYS A 180 13.70 -5.50 -0.87
N GLN A 181 13.35 -4.84 -1.98
CA GLN A 181 12.84 -5.52 -3.17
C GLN A 181 13.89 -6.41 -3.84
N ILE A 182 15.11 -5.90 -4.06
CA ILE A 182 16.20 -6.65 -4.70
C ILE A 182 16.65 -7.83 -3.84
N PHE A 183 16.69 -7.63 -2.52
CA PHE A 183 17.13 -8.63 -1.56
C PHE A 183 15.97 -9.27 -0.78
N GLY A 184 14.76 -9.30 -1.35
CA GLY A 184 13.56 -9.81 -0.69
C GLY A 184 13.65 -11.29 -0.29
N PHE A 185 14.55 -12.04 -0.89
CA PHE A 185 14.85 -13.42 -0.50
C PHE A 185 15.65 -13.52 0.82
N SER A 186 16.17 -12.42 1.37
CA SER A 186 16.89 -12.41 2.64
C SER A 186 16.03 -11.75 3.72
N LEU A 187 15.70 -12.53 4.74
CA LEU A 187 15.05 -12.07 5.95
C LEU A 187 15.89 -11.01 6.67
N LEU A 188 17.23 -11.16 6.67
CA LEU A 188 18.14 -10.13 7.21
C LEU A 188 18.03 -8.79 6.46
N ALA A 189 17.77 -8.83 5.15
CA ALA A 189 17.56 -7.63 4.34
C ALA A 189 16.16 -7.04 4.51
N ARG A 190 15.12 -7.89 4.59
CA ARG A 190 13.72 -7.48 4.81
C ARG A 190 13.50 -6.83 6.17
N GLU A 191 14.02 -7.48 7.22
CA GLU A 191 13.94 -7.06 8.63
C GLU A 191 15.07 -6.10 9.02
N ARG A 192 15.78 -5.51 8.05
CA ARG A 192 16.86 -4.58 8.36
C ARG A 192 16.33 -3.40 9.19
N GLY A 193 16.78 -3.31 10.44
CA GLY A 193 16.33 -2.32 11.43
C GLY A 193 15.37 -2.90 12.47
N GLU A 194 14.54 -3.87 12.06
CA GLU A 194 13.45 -4.46 12.88
C GLU A 194 13.77 -5.87 13.38
N LEU A 195 14.82 -6.51 12.87
CA LEU A 195 15.21 -7.88 13.21
C LEU A 195 15.31 -8.18 14.72
N PRO A 196 15.87 -7.29 15.58
CA PRO A 196 15.87 -7.52 17.02
C PRO A 196 14.46 -7.59 17.62
N THR A 197 13.53 -6.80 17.09
CA THR A 197 12.11 -6.80 17.50
C THR A 197 11.46 -8.09 17.03
N ALA A 198 11.59 -8.45 15.74
CA ALA A 198 11.05 -9.69 15.18
C ALA A 198 11.55 -10.94 15.92
N LEU A 199 12.85 -11.01 16.24
CA LEU A 199 13.43 -12.10 17.04
C LEU A 199 12.87 -12.15 18.45
N ARG A 200 12.71 -10.99 19.11
CA ARG A 200 12.14 -10.92 20.45
C ARG A 200 10.71 -11.43 20.46
N GLU A 201 9.90 -11.02 19.49
CA GLU A 201 8.49 -11.41 19.39
C GLU A 201 8.33 -12.89 19.04
N ALA A 202 9.19 -13.43 18.19
CA ALA A 202 9.19 -14.86 17.89
C ALA A 202 9.60 -15.73 19.10
N LEU A 203 10.55 -15.27 19.91
CA LEU A 203 11.04 -16.01 21.09
C LEU A 203 10.15 -15.85 22.32
N GLN A 204 9.51 -14.69 22.46
CA GLN A 204 8.62 -14.35 23.56
C GLN A 204 7.37 -13.72 22.97
N PRO A 205 6.44 -14.55 22.44
CA PRO A 205 5.21 -14.05 21.87
C PRO A 205 4.49 -13.22 22.92
N PRO A 206 4.18 -11.95 22.61
CA PRO A 206 3.42 -11.14 23.54
C PRO A 206 2.04 -11.74 23.76
N ASP A 207 1.43 -11.41 24.90
CA ASP A 207 0.01 -11.65 25.09
C ASP A 207 -0.76 -10.84 24.04
N ARG A 208 -1.26 -11.57 23.03
CA ARG A 208 -1.94 -11.00 21.87
C ARG A 208 -3.14 -10.18 22.32
N ASP A 209 -3.93 -10.70 23.27
CA ASP A 209 -5.16 -10.06 23.71
C ASP A 209 -4.87 -8.80 24.50
N ALA A 210 -3.88 -8.84 25.39
CA ALA A 210 -3.45 -7.66 26.14
C ALA A 210 -2.90 -6.55 25.22
N ARG A 211 -2.10 -6.93 24.20
CA ARG A 211 -1.61 -5.96 23.21
C ARG A 211 -2.74 -5.40 22.37
N PHE A 212 -3.67 -6.24 21.93
CA PHE A 212 -4.79 -5.81 21.09
C PHE A 212 -5.71 -4.84 21.85
N GLU A 213 -6.04 -5.13 23.12
CA GLU A 213 -6.77 -4.20 23.99
C GLU A 213 -6.04 -2.87 24.19
N HIS A 214 -4.72 -2.91 24.39
CA HIS A 214 -3.91 -1.70 24.48
C HIS A 214 -3.97 -0.87 23.19
N ARG A 215 -3.84 -1.51 22.02
CA ARG A 215 -3.92 -0.82 20.71
C ARG A 215 -5.31 -0.26 20.45
N ILE A 216 -6.38 -0.95 20.84
CA ILE A 216 -7.74 -0.43 20.79
C ILE A 216 -7.86 0.88 21.59
N ALA A 217 -7.32 0.91 22.82
CA ALA A 217 -7.34 2.11 23.64
C ALA A 217 -6.57 3.27 23.00
N VAL A 218 -5.36 3.00 22.47
CA VAL A 218 -4.55 4.01 21.77
C VAL A 218 -5.27 4.57 20.54
N ARG A 219 -5.84 3.71 19.68
CA ARG A 219 -6.56 4.17 18.48
C ARG A 219 -7.79 5.02 18.83
N ARG A 220 -8.53 4.67 19.89
CA ARG A 220 -9.65 5.51 20.37
C ARG A 220 -9.19 6.93 20.69
N ASP A 221 -8.09 7.06 21.41
CA ASP A 221 -7.54 8.35 21.81
C ASP A 221 -7.04 9.17 20.59
N GLU A 222 -6.42 8.52 19.61
CA GLU A 222 -5.93 9.16 18.38
C GLU A 222 -7.08 9.72 17.52
N ILE A 223 -8.10 8.90 17.27
CA ILE A 223 -9.29 9.27 16.46
C ILE A 223 -10.02 10.47 17.06
N GLU A 224 -10.18 10.49 18.39
CA GLU A 224 -10.91 11.54 19.08
C GLU A 224 -10.10 12.82 19.35
N GLY A 225 -8.81 12.65 19.58
CA GLY A 225 -7.95 13.69 20.13
C GLY A 225 -7.34 14.56 19.05
N VAL A 226 -6.68 13.95 18.07
CA VAL A 226 -5.83 14.67 17.11
C VAL A 226 -6.42 14.59 15.71
N GLU A 227 -6.88 13.41 15.32
CA GLU A 227 -7.25 13.15 13.93
C GLU A 227 -8.54 13.86 13.51
N TYR A 228 -9.46 14.17 14.43
CA TYR A 228 -10.69 14.89 14.09
C TYR A 228 -10.43 16.24 13.42
N ASP A 229 -9.52 17.06 13.92
CA ASP A 229 -9.25 18.37 13.31
C ASP A 229 -8.19 18.28 12.22
N VAL A 230 -7.18 17.42 12.41
CA VAL A 230 -6.06 17.30 11.47
C VAL A 230 -6.49 16.62 10.18
N CYS A 231 -7.28 15.56 10.25
CA CYS A 231 -7.72 14.79 9.08
C CYS A 231 -8.94 15.37 8.37
N TRP A 232 -9.06 16.69 8.44
CA TRP A 232 -9.98 17.49 7.63
C TRP A 232 -9.21 18.39 6.66
N ASP A 233 -8.13 17.87 6.10
CA ASP A 233 -7.16 18.64 5.33
C ASP A 233 -7.74 19.14 3.99
N PRO A 234 -7.63 20.45 3.68
CA PRO A 234 -8.05 20.99 2.40
C PRO A 234 -7.33 20.39 1.19
N ALA A 235 -6.03 20.05 1.31
CA ALA A 235 -5.28 19.49 0.20
C ALA A 235 -5.65 18.02 -0.05
N GLY A 236 -5.93 17.25 0.99
CA GLY A 236 -6.54 15.92 0.89
C GLY A 236 -7.88 15.94 0.15
N ARG A 237 -8.77 16.90 0.47
CA ARG A 237 -10.03 17.07 -0.27
C ARG A 237 -9.83 17.44 -1.73
N ALA A 238 -8.93 18.39 -2.01
CA ALA A 238 -8.62 18.79 -3.38
C ALA A 238 -8.04 17.62 -4.20
N ALA A 239 -7.22 16.77 -3.59
CA ALA A 239 -6.71 15.57 -4.23
C ALA A 239 -7.81 14.52 -4.50
N PHE A 240 -8.76 14.34 -3.58
CA PHE A 240 -9.95 13.52 -3.87
C PHE A 240 -10.73 14.05 -5.07
N ASP A 241 -10.98 15.36 -5.11
CA ASP A 241 -11.68 15.99 -6.23
C ASP A 241 -10.91 15.80 -7.55
N ALA A 242 -9.58 15.92 -7.54
CA ALA A 242 -8.75 15.65 -8.71
C ALA A 242 -8.82 14.19 -9.19
N ILE A 243 -8.91 13.22 -8.27
CA ILE A 243 -9.11 11.80 -8.61
C ILE A 243 -10.48 11.59 -9.26
N VAL A 244 -11.54 12.21 -8.72
CA VAL A 244 -12.89 12.14 -9.29
C VAL A 244 -12.90 12.73 -10.70
N ASP A 245 -12.39 13.95 -10.85
CA ASP A 245 -12.33 14.67 -12.13
C ASP A 245 -11.56 13.86 -13.19
N TYR A 246 -10.39 13.33 -12.82
CA TYR A 246 -9.60 12.48 -13.70
C TYR A 246 -10.38 11.25 -14.15
N THR A 247 -10.98 10.52 -13.20
CA THR A 247 -11.72 9.29 -13.46
C THR A 247 -12.87 9.52 -14.44
N GLN A 248 -13.63 10.59 -14.22
CA GLN A 248 -14.73 10.98 -15.11
C GLN A 248 -14.26 11.46 -16.48
N ALA A 249 -13.17 12.23 -16.54
CA ALA A 249 -12.58 12.67 -17.80
C ALA A 249 -12.10 11.49 -18.67
N GLN A 250 -11.68 10.38 -18.05
CA GLN A 250 -11.34 9.14 -18.74
C GLN A 250 -12.56 8.32 -19.17
N GLY A 251 -13.76 8.70 -18.73
CA GLY A 251 -15.01 7.99 -18.98
C GLY A 251 -15.17 6.72 -18.14
N LEU A 252 -14.48 6.64 -17.00
CA LEU A 252 -14.54 5.49 -16.10
C LEU A 252 -15.69 5.66 -15.09
N GLU A 253 -16.37 4.57 -14.75
CA GLU A 253 -17.33 4.55 -13.65
C GLU A 253 -16.56 4.52 -12.31
N LEU A 254 -16.87 5.46 -11.42
CA LEU A 254 -16.26 5.54 -10.09
C LEU A 254 -17.17 4.91 -9.03
N THR A 255 -16.58 4.02 -8.22
CA THR A 255 -17.17 3.56 -6.95
C THR A 255 -16.20 3.88 -5.82
N VAL A 256 -16.66 4.62 -4.82
CA VAL A 256 -15.88 4.91 -3.60
C VAL A 256 -16.34 3.98 -2.48
N VAL A 257 -15.42 3.20 -1.92
CA VAL A 257 -15.68 2.29 -0.80
C VAL A 257 -15.09 2.91 0.45
N LEU A 258 -15.96 3.30 1.39
CA LEU A 258 -15.56 3.78 2.71
C LEU A 258 -15.31 2.56 3.59
N PHE A 259 -14.07 2.09 3.64
CA PHE A 259 -13.66 0.85 4.29
C PHE A 259 -13.82 0.96 5.83
N PRO A 260 -14.25 -0.11 6.53
CA PRO A 260 -14.48 -0.03 7.96
C PRO A 260 -13.16 -0.01 8.74
N LEU A 261 -13.20 0.62 9.91
CA LEU A 261 -12.21 0.40 10.98
C LEU A 261 -12.68 -0.74 11.88
N LEU A 262 -11.79 -1.26 12.73
CA LEU A 262 -12.16 -2.16 13.82
C LEU A 262 -13.28 -1.50 14.67
N PRO A 263 -14.50 -2.08 14.78
CA PRO A 263 -15.61 -1.41 15.49
C PRO A 263 -15.29 -1.06 16.94
N ALA A 264 -14.42 -1.83 17.60
CA ALA A 264 -13.99 -1.56 18.96
C ALA A 264 -13.17 -0.25 19.10
N THR A 265 -12.51 0.25 18.05
CA THR A 265 -11.79 1.54 18.10
C THR A 265 -12.70 2.74 17.91
N ILE A 266 -13.94 2.52 17.45
CA ILE A 266 -14.90 3.58 17.18
C ILE A 266 -15.67 3.92 18.46
N THR A 267 -15.45 5.12 18.97
CA THR A 267 -16.21 5.64 20.11
C THR A 267 -17.50 6.32 19.66
N PRO A 268 -18.49 6.53 20.57
CA PRO A 268 -19.69 7.30 20.24
C PRO A 268 -19.39 8.72 19.75
N LYS A 269 -18.31 9.34 20.26
CA LYS A 269 -17.87 10.66 19.80
C LYS A 269 -17.32 10.59 18.39
N ALA A 270 -16.36 9.70 18.11
CA ALA A 270 -15.78 9.51 16.78
C ALA A 270 -16.85 9.19 15.72
N GLN A 271 -17.82 8.35 16.08
CA GLN A 271 -18.98 8.03 15.26
C GLN A 271 -19.79 9.28 14.90
N ALA A 272 -20.10 10.13 15.88
CA ALA A 272 -20.89 11.35 15.67
C ALA A 272 -20.10 12.51 15.04
N THR A 273 -18.77 12.43 15.02
CA THR A 273 -17.88 13.50 14.54
C THR A 273 -17.04 13.06 13.34
N THR A 274 -15.85 12.48 13.56
CA THR A 274 -14.84 12.18 12.53
C THR A 274 -15.42 11.34 11.40
N LEU A 275 -16.07 10.23 11.75
CA LEU A 275 -16.54 9.25 10.80
C LEU A 275 -17.80 9.71 10.06
N ALA A 276 -18.79 10.24 10.80
CA ALA A 276 -20.00 10.77 10.19
C ALA A 276 -19.70 11.95 9.26
N ARG A 277 -18.82 12.89 9.68
CA ARG A 277 -18.45 14.04 8.87
C ARG A 277 -17.75 13.63 7.58
N TYR A 278 -16.84 12.66 7.65
CA TYR A 278 -16.17 12.10 6.47
C TYR A 278 -17.16 11.43 5.52
N ALA A 279 -17.94 10.47 6.00
CA ALA A 279 -18.87 9.70 5.18
C ALA A 279 -19.93 10.61 4.54
N GLU A 280 -20.45 11.58 5.29
CA GLU A 280 -21.43 12.54 4.77
C GLU A 280 -20.82 13.43 3.67
N TRP A 281 -19.58 13.89 3.84
CA TRP A 281 -18.89 14.66 2.81
C TRP A 281 -18.70 13.87 1.52
N VAL A 282 -18.24 12.62 1.59
CA VAL A 282 -18.09 11.78 0.40
C VAL A 282 -19.44 11.54 -0.28
N LYS A 283 -20.51 11.29 0.48
CA LYS A 283 -21.87 11.11 -0.06
C LYS A 283 -22.41 12.36 -0.73
N GLN A 284 -22.14 13.54 -0.18
CA GLN A 284 -22.51 14.81 -0.81
C GLN A 284 -21.76 15.03 -2.13
N ARG A 285 -20.45 14.71 -2.17
CA ARG A 285 -19.69 14.72 -3.42
C ARG A 285 -20.27 13.71 -4.42
N ALA A 286 -20.61 12.50 -3.97
CA ALA A 286 -21.21 11.47 -4.82
C ALA A 286 -22.54 11.91 -5.46
N ALA A 287 -23.41 12.54 -4.67
CA ALA A 287 -24.68 13.09 -5.15
C ALA A 287 -24.49 14.26 -6.14
N THR A 288 -23.40 15.02 -5.99
CA THR A 288 -23.08 16.17 -6.85
C THR A 288 -22.43 15.73 -8.16
N GLU A 289 -21.44 14.85 -8.07
CA GLU A 289 -20.57 14.47 -9.19
C GLU A 289 -21.04 13.19 -9.90
N GLY A 290 -21.93 12.40 -9.30
CA GLY A 290 -22.54 11.23 -9.93
C GLY A 290 -21.70 9.96 -9.89
N PHE A 291 -21.12 9.62 -8.74
CA PHE A 291 -20.42 8.35 -8.51
C PHE A 291 -21.12 7.49 -7.43
N GLN A 292 -20.78 6.20 -7.37
CA GLN A 292 -21.36 5.29 -6.38
C GLN A 292 -20.57 5.29 -5.07
N VAL A 293 -21.26 5.11 -3.95
CA VAL A 293 -20.63 4.98 -2.62
C VAL A 293 -21.09 3.70 -1.95
N VAL A 294 -20.13 2.87 -1.53
CA VAL A 294 -20.35 1.76 -0.61
C VAL A 294 -19.81 2.17 0.74
N ASP A 295 -20.72 2.56 1.64
CA ASP A 295 -20.36 3.04 2.98
C ASP A 295 -20.32 1.89 3.97
N MET A 296 -19.11 1.56 4.45
CA MET A 296 -18.90 0.59 5.52
C MET A 296 -18.39 1.26 6.81
N THR A 297 -18.36 2.59 6.87
CA THR A 297 -17.70 3.36 7.95
C THR A 297 -18.19 2.97 9.35
N LEU A 298 -19.49 2.66 9.47
CA LEU A 298 -20.15 2.35 10.75
C LEU A 298 -20.81 0.95 10.76
N GLY A 299 -20.59 0.14 9.73
CA GLY A 299 -21.21 -1.17 9.62
C GLY A 299 -20.66 -1.96 8.44
N GLY A 300 -20.60 -3.28 8.58
CA GLY A 300 -20.04 -4.16 7.57
C GLY A 300 -20.05 -5.61 8.05
N PRO A 301 -19.45 -6.52 7.27
CA PRO A 301 -19.37 -7.94 7.64
C PRO A 301 -18.28 -8.22 8.67
N LEU A 302 -17.34 -7.29 8.86
CA LEU A 302 -16.15 -7.49 9.68
C LEU A 302 -16.43 -7.24 11.16
N GLU A 303 -15.98 -8.17 11.98
CA GLU A 303 -16.07 -8.15 13.43
C GLU A 303 -14.67 -8.06 14.03
N ARG A 304 -14.60 -8.01 15.37
CA ARG A 304 -13.35 -7.82 16.10
C ARG A 304 -12.24 -8.81 15.70
N ASP A 305 -12.57 -10.09 15.56
CA ASP A 305 -11.59 -11.14 15.29
C ASP A 305 -11.11 -11.16 13.84
N ASP A 306 -11.73 -10.35 12.97
CA ASP A 306 -11.35 -10.22 11.57
C ASP A 306 -10.19 -9.23 11.36
N PHE A 307 -9.78 -8.47 12.38
CA PHE A 307 -8.70 -7.47 12.30
C PHE A 307 -7.38 -7.96 12.89
N GLU A 308 -6.29 -7.47 12.30
CA GLU A 308 -4.92 -7.67 12.76
C GLU A 308 -4.62 -6.84 14.02
N LEU A 309 -3.47 -7.12 14.65
CA LEU A 309 -3.06 -6.50 15.92
C LEU A 309 -2.91 -4.97 15.87
N ASP A 310 -2.73 -4.39 14.68
CA ASP A 310 -2.65 -2.95 14.49
C ASP A 310 -4.03 -2.25 14.52
N CYS A 311 -5.11 -3.02 14.58
CA CYS A 311 -6.51 -2.56 14.56
C CYS A 311 -6.94 -1.89 13.25
N ASP A 312 -6.16 -2.05 12.18
CA ASP A 312 -6.33 -1.36 10.90
C ASP A 312 -6.47 -2.37 9.76
N HIS A 313 -5.55 -3.33 9.67
CA HIS A 313 -5.56 -4.34 8.62
C HIS A 313 -6.48 -5.52 8.95
N VAL A 314 -6.95 -6.19 7.90
CA VAL A 314 -7.88 -7.33 7.99
C VAL A 314 -7.09 -8.63 7.83
N THR A 315 -7.37 -9.59 8.71
CA THR A 315 -6.80 -10.93 8.68
C THR A 315 -7.18 -11.69 7.40
N PRO A 316 -6.46 -12.76 7.02
CA PRO A 316 -6.86 -13.59 5.87
C PRO A 316 -8.30 -14.12 5.97
N ALA A 317 -8.74 -14.56 7.15
CA ALA A 317 -10.11 -15.03 7.36
C ALA A 317 -11.14 -13.89 7.22
N GLY A 318 -10.81 -12.71 7.74
CA GLY A 318 -11.61 -11.51 7.56
C GLY A 318 -11.73 -11.09 6.09
N ASN A 319 -10.65 -11.23 5.30
CA ASN A 319 -10.67 -10.94 3.86
C ASN A 319 -11.59 -11.88 3.08
N GLU A 320 -11.62 -13.17 3.43
CA GLU A 320 -12.57 -14.13 2.83
C GLU A 320 -14.03 -13.78 3.15
N ARG A 321 -14.30 -13.38 4.40
CA ARG A 321 -15.61 -12.91 4.86
C ARG A 321 -16.02 -11.60 4.18
N PHE A 322 -15.09 -10.66 4.04
CA PHE A 322 -15.30 -9.42 3.29
C PHE A 322 -15.63 -9.72 1.83
N ALA A 323 -14.86 -10.59 1.17
CA ALA A 323 -15.06 -10.92 -0.23
C ALA A 323 -16.41 -11.57 -0.50
N GLU A 324 -16.86 -12.48 0.37
CA GLU A 324 -18.20 -13.09 0.29
C GLU A 324 -19.31 -12.04 0.38
N TRP A 325 -19.25 -11.17 1.40
CA TRP A 325 -20.24 -10.12 1.59
C TRP A 325 -20.23 -9.09 0.45
N ALA A 326 -19.05 -8.66 0.02
CA ALA A 326 -18.86 -7.65 -1.02
C ALA A 326 -19.51 -8.12 -2.32
N LEU A 327 -19.15 -9.32 -2.77
CA LEU A 327 -19.61 -9.88 -4.03
C LEU A 327 -21.07 -10.37 -3.99
N GLY A 328 -21.54 -10.83 -2.82
CA GLY A 328 -22.95 -11.19 -2.60
C GLY A 328 -23.89 -10.00 -2.44
N GLY A 329 -23.36 -8.79 -2.24
CA GLY A 329 -24.14 -7.61 -1.87
C GLY A 329 -23.72 -6.35 -2.61
N PRO A 330 -23.17 -5.34 -1.91
CA PRO A 330 -23.04 -3.98 -2.43
C PRO A 330 -22.01 -3.83 -3.56
N LEU A 331 -21.04 -4.74 -3.66
CA LEU A 331 -20.03 -4.76 -4.71
C LEU A 331 -20.28 -5.88 -5.73
N ARG A 332 -21.50 -6.44 -5.79
CA ARG A 332 -21.88 -7.40 -6.86
C ARG A 332 -21.67 -6.84 -8.26
N ILE A 333 -21.66 -5.52 -8.40
CA ILE A 333 -21.38 -4.83 -9.67
C ILE A 333 -20.02 -5.25 -10.25
N LEU A 334 -19.06 -5.64 -9.41
CA LEU A 334 -17.72 -6.08 -9.84
C LEU A 334 -17.76 -7.38 -10.64
N HIS A 335 -18.82 -8.20 -10.50
CA HIS A 335 -19.06 -9.39 -11.33
C HIS A 335 -19.65 -9.08 -12.71
N ALA A 336 -20.34 -7.95 -12.88
CA ALA A 336 -21.21 -7.76 -14.04
C ALA A 336 -20.39 -7.62 -15.34
N GLU A 337 -20.51 -8.61 -16.23
CA GLU A 337 -20.29 -8.39 -17.66
C GLU A 337 -21.43 -7.51 -18.17
N GLY A 338 -21.14 -6.25 -18.54
CA GLY A 338 -22.04 -5.44 -19.38
C GLY A 338 -23.39 -5.02 -18.77
N ALA A 339 -23.41 -4.45 -17.56
CA ALA A 339 -24.58 -3.69 -17.12
C ALA A 339 -24.55 -2.28 -17.73
N ARG A 340 -25.01 -2.17 -18.99
CA ARG A 340 -25.48 -0.91 -19.60
C ARG A 340 -27.00 -0.84 -19.55
#